data_AF-A0AAU6DU75-F1
#
_entry.id   AF-A0AAU6DU75-F1
#
_cell.length_a   1.000
_cell.length_b   1.000
_cell.length_c   1.000
_cell.angle_alpha   90.00
_cell.angle_beta   90.00
_cell.angle_gamma   90.00
#
_symmetry.space_group_name_H-M   'P 1'
#
loop_
_entity.id
_entity.type
_entity.pdbx_description
1 polymer ?
#
loop_
_entity_poly.entity_id
_entity_poly.type
_entity_poly.pdbx_seq_one_letter_code
_entity_poly.pdbx_strand_id
1 'polypeptide(L)'
;MTDPLRPAAPSARSVPHARTEPFGAEHVVIGAPGCGSWMRAEPVGHRRWSVTVQGPRDIWKEIQDLADRWRAARSPDRYRLYFDADGGQRAASECGRLSWQLPIARPLDEGATS
;
A
#
# COMPACT_ATOMS: atom_id res chain seq x y z
N MET A 1 42.38 35.22 -11.93
CA MET A 1 41.20 35.35 -11.06
C MET A 1 40.23 34.27 -11.52
N THR A 2 40.24 33.13 -10.84
CA THR A 2 39.64 31.87 -11.33
C THR A 2 38.29 31.67 -10.65
N ASP A 3 37.26 31.47 -11.46
CA ASP A 3 35.86 31.20 -11.08
C ASP A 3 35.74 29.80 -10.39
N PRO A 4 35.12 29.65 -9.20
CA PRO A 4 35.01 28.36 -8.56
C PRO A 4 33.83 27.54 -9.14
N LEU A 5 34.11 26.27 -9.41
CA LEU A 5 33.15 25.26 -9.88
C LEU A 5 31.85 25.27 -9.06
N ARG A 6 30.75 25.56 -9.74
CA ARG A 6 29.38 25.31 -9.27
C ARG A 6 29.10 23.80 -9.34
N PRO A 7 28.71 23.12 -8.25
CA PRO A 7 28.42 21.69 -8.30
C PRO A 7 27.14 21.43 -9.12
N ALA A 8 27.22 20.48 -10.04
CA ALA A 8 26.07 20.00 -10.81
C ALA A 8 25.06 19.34 -9.87
N ALA A 9 23.78 19.71 -10.00
CA ALA A 9 22.69 19.06 -9.26
C ALA A 9 22.59 17.57 -9.66
N PRO A 10 22.35 16.65 -8.72
CA PRO A 10 22.21 15.24 -9.05
C PRO A 10 20.97 15.01 -9.93
N SER A 11 21.19 14.41 -11.11
CA SER A 11 20.12 14.00 -12.02
C SER A 11 19.17 13.03 -11.32
N ALA A 12 17.91 13.47 -11.13
CA ALA A 12 16.85 12.61 -10.63
C ALA A 12 16.60 11.49 -11.65
N ARG A 13 17.05 10.27 -11.34
CA ARG A 13 16.67 9.08 -12.10
C ARG A 13 15.15 8.87 -11.93
N SER A 14 14.40 9.09 -13.00
CA SER A 14 12.98 8.73 -13.04
C SER A 14 12.84 7.23 -12.87
N VAL A 15 12.11 6.80 -11.84
CA VAL A 15 11.75 5.40 -11.63
C VAL A 15 10.75 5.01 -12.73
N PRO A 16 10.98 3.93 -13.50
CA PRO A 16 10.05 3.52 -14.53
C PRO A 16 8.68 3.18 -13.93
N HIS A 17 7.62 3.70 -14.54
CA HIS A 17 6.25 3.37 -14.16
C HIS A 17 5.98 1.89 -14.40
N ALA A 18 5.73 1.14 -13.33
CA ALA A 18 5.25 -0.23 -13.45
C ALA A 18 3.87 -0.21 -14.12
N ARG A 19 3.71 -0.98 -15.20
CA ARG A 19 2.40 -1.23 -15.82
C ARG A 19 1.74 -2.38 -15.07
N THR A 20 0.56 -2.13 -14.51
CA THR A 20 -0.27 -3.16 -13.87
C THR A 20 -1.26 -3.67 -14.91
N GLU A 21 -1.13 -4.93 -15.32
CA GLU A 21 -2.16 -5.59 -16.11
C GLU A 21 -3.41 -5.81 -15.24
N PRO A 22 -4.63 -5.57 -15.75
CA PRO A 22 -5.85 -5.79 -14.99
C PRO A 22 -6.05 -7.29 -14.76
N PHE A 23 -5.78 -7.74 -13.54
CA PHE A 23 -6.08 -9.11 -13.13
C PHE A 23 -7.57 -9.24 -12.79
N GLY A 24 -8.30 -10.05 -13.56
CA GLY A 24 -9.68 -10.43 -13.25
C GLY A 24 -9.71 -11.65 -12.35
N ALA A 25 -10.38 -11.57 -11.20
CA ALA A 25 -10.63 -12.71 -10.32
C ALA A 25 -12.10 -13.15 -10.43
N GLU A 26 -12.36 -14.46 -10.53
CA GLU A 26 -13.72 -15.01 -10.52
C GLU A 26 -14.43 -14.79 -9.18
N HIS A 27 -13.66 -14.71 -8.09
CA HIS A 27 -14.12 -14.33 -6.75
C HIS A 27 -12.91 -13.87 -5.93
N VAL A 28 -13.16 -13.10 -4.88
CA VAL A 28 -12.13 -12.64 -3.94
C VAL A 28 -12.48 -13.14 -2.54
N VAL A 29 -11.55 -13.84 -1.90
CA VAL A 29 -11.67 -14.27 -0.50
C VAL A 29 -10.56 -13.62 0.32
N ILE A 30 -10.95 -12.96 1.41
CA ILE A 30 -10.00 -12.37 2.37
C ILE A 30 -10.30 -12.97 3.73
N GLY A 31 -9.28 -13.59 4.34
CA GLY A 31 -9.39 -14.25 5.63
C GLY A 31 -8.57 -13.57 6.72
N ALA A 32 -9.08 -13.60 7.95
CA ALA A 32 -8.38 -13.31 9.18
C ALA A 32 -8.31 -14.62 10.01
N PRO A 33 -7.37 -15.53 9.69
CA PRO A 33 -7.36 -16.89 10.22
C PRO A 33 -7.25 -16.94 11.75
N GLY A 34 -6.56 -15.98 12.38
CA GLY A 34 -6.42 -15.92 13.84
C GLY A 34 -7.72 -15.73 14.63
N CYS A 35 -8.79 -15.26 13.98
CA CYS A 35 -10.12 -15.11 14.61
C CYS A 35 -11.24 -15.81 13.82
N GLY A 36 -10.87 -16.68 12.86
CA GLY A 36 -11.83 -17.41 12.03
C GLY A 36 -12.77 -16.52 11.23
N SER A 37 -12.43 -15.25 10.98
CA SER A 37 -13.27 -14.35 10.17
C SER A 37 -12.86 -14.39 8.71
N TRP A 38 -13.81 -14.27 7.80
CA TRP A 38 -13.56 -14.19 6.38
C TRP A 38 -14.65 -13.40 5.66
N MET A 39 -14.31 -12.87 4.49
CA MET A 39 -15.27 -12.39 3.52
C MET A 39 -15.03 -13.02 2.15
N ARG A 40 -16.10 -13.21 1.39
CA ARG A 40 -16.07 -13.63 -0.01
C ARG A 40 -16.89 -12.65 -0.84
N ALA A 41 -16.29 -12.11 -1.89
CA ALA A 41 -16.98 -11.35 -2.91
C ALA A 41 -17.02 -12.17 -4.21
N GLU A 42 -18.20 -12.34 -4.80
CA GLU A 42 -18.39 -13.10 -6.04
C GLU A 42 -19.36 -12.38 -6.99
N PRO A 43 -19.19 -12.53 -8.32
CA PRO A 43 -20.07 -11.92 -9.30
C PRO A 43 -21.43 -12.64 -9.31
N VAL A 44 -22.51 -11.85 -9.28
CA VAL A 44 -23.91 -12.34 -9.36
C VAL A 44 -24.63 -11.82 -10.61
N GLY A 45 -23.86 -11.41 -11.61
CA GLY A 45 -24.33 -10.90 -12.91
C GLY A 45 -23.52 -9.69 -13.38
N HIS A 46 -23.96 -9.07 -14.48
CA HIS A 46 -23.27 -7.91 -15.06
C HIS A 46 -23.06 -6.79 -14.03
N ARG A 47 -21.78 -6.49 -13.75
CA ARG A 47 -21.34 -5.44 -12.82
C ARG A 47 -21.96 -5.53 -11.42
N ARG A 48 -22.42 -6.70 -11.00
CA ARG A 48 -23.01 -6.94 -9.67
C ARG A 48 -22.20 -7.99 -8.92
N TRP A 49 -21.95 -7.70 -7.66
CA TRP A 49 -21.22 -8.57 -6.75
C TRP A 49 -22.05 -8.80 -5.50
N SER A 50 -22.09 -10.04 -5.01
CA SER A 50 -22.53 -10.35 -3.65
C SER A 50 -21.31 -10.39 -2.74
N VAL A 51 -21.50 -9.99 -1.48
CA VAL A 51 -20.50 -10.12 -0.43
C VAL A 51 -21.09 -10.92 0.71
N THR A 52 -20.41 -12.01 1.06
CA THR A 52 -20.73 -12.83 2.22
C THR A 52 -19.64 -12.64 3.26
N VAL A 53 -20.02 -12.37 4.51
CA VAL A 53 -19.10 -12.14 5.63
C VAL A 53 -19.40 -13.16 6.73
N GLN A 54 -18.36 -13.66 7.39
CA GLN A 54 -18.49 -14.57 8.52
C GLN A 54 -17.41 -14.30 9.57
N GLY A 55 -17.78 -14.53 10.83
CA GLY A 55 -16.89 -14.43 11.98
C GLY A 55 -17.02 -13.11 12.75
N PRO A 56 -16.29 -12.97 13.87
CA PRO A 56 -16.40 -11.81 14.77
C PRO A 56 -15.83 -10.49 14.18
N ARG A 57 -14.97 -10.56 13.16
CA ARG A 57 -14.37 -9.38 12.50
C ARG A 57 -15.07 -9.11 11.18
N ASP A 58 -15.73 -7.96 11.06
CA ASP A 58 -16.37 -7.53 9.82
C ASP A 58 -15.33 -6.94 8.83
N ILE A 59 -14.67 -7.83 8.10
CA ILE A 59 -13.64 -7.47 7.12
C ILE A 59 -14.22 -6.59 6.00
N TRP A 60 -15.48 -6.79 5.59
CA TRP A 60 -16.09 -5.98 4.54
C TRP A 60 -16.29 -4.54 5.00
N LYS A 61 -16.76 -4.33 6.23
CA LYS A 61 -16.84 -3.00 6.82
C LYS A 61 -15.47 -2.33 6.92
N GLU A 62 -14.43 -3.05 7.31
CA GLU A 62 -13.07 -2.49 7.38
C GLU A 62 -12.55 -2.01 6.02
N ILE A 63 -12.84 -2.75 4.94
CA ILE A 63 -12.49 -2.35 3.57
C ILE A 63 -13.27 -1.10 3.17
N GLN A 64 -14.57 -1.02 3.49
CA GLN A 64 -15.39 0.17 3.22
C GLN A 64 -14.89 1.39 4.00
N ASP A 65 -14.62 1.23 5.30
CA ASP A 65 -14.06 2.28 6.16
C ASP A 65 -12.71 2.77 5.60
N LEU A 66 -11.86 1.85 5.10
CA LEU A 66 -10.61 2.20 4.44
C LEU A 66 -10.84 2.96 3.12
N ALA A 67 -11.80 2.51 2.30
CA ALA A 67 -12.16 3.18 1.06
C ALA A 67 -12.65 4.61 1.31
N ASP A 68 -13.41 4.84 2.37
CA ASP A 68 -13.88 6.17 2.76
C ASP A 68 -12.74 7.07 3.23
N ARG A 69 -11.80 6.55 4.02
CA ARG A 69 -10.56 7.28 4.34
C ARG A 69 -9.76 7.61 3.08
N TRP A 70 -9.70 6.69 2.11
CA TRP A 70 -9.01 6.91 0.84
C TRP A 70 -9.66 8.02 0.01
N ARG A 71 -10.99 8.01 -0.11
CA ARG A 71 -11.76 9.10 -0.76
C ARG A 71 -11.61 10.42 -0.01
N ALA A 72 -11.62 10.43 1.32
CA ALA A 72 -11.41 11.63 2.12
C ALA A 72 -10.01 12.23 1.94
N ALA A 73 -9.03 11.41 1.58
CA ALA A 73 -7.69 11.85 1.17
C ALA A 73 -7.59 12.28 -0.31
N ARG A 74 -8.73 12.40 -1.00
CA ARG A 74 -8.87 12.69 -2.44
C ARG A 74 -8.32 11.61 -3.37
N SER A 75 -8.43 10.34 -2.95
CA SER A 75 -7.99 9.19 -3.75
C SER A 75 -6.56 9.38 -4.29
N PRO A 76 -5.57 9.57 -3.40
CA PRO A 76 -4.21 9.90 -3.79
C PRO A 76 -3.62 8.82 -4.70
N ASP A 77 -3.02 9.26 -5.79
CA ASP A 77 -2.21 8.48 -6.73
C ASP A 77 -0.71 8.55 -6.39
N ARG A 78 -0.31 9.53 -5.58
CA ARG A 78 1.06 9.71 -5.08
C ARG A 78 1.14 9.70 -3.56
N TYR A 79 2.19 9.04 -3.07
CA TYR A 79 2.56 9.01 -1.65
C TYR A 79 3.97 9.56 -1.48
N ARG A 80 4.20 10.28 -0.38
CA ARG A 80 5.52 10.73 0.05
C ARG A 80 6.07 9.76 1.09
N LEU A 81 7.33 9.37 0.90
CA LEU A 81 8.07 8.56 1.84
C LEU A 81 8.86 9.46 2.78
N TYR A 82 8.69 9.26 4.07
CA TYR A 82 9.43 9.93 5.14
C TYR A 82 10.35 8.92 5.80
N PHE A 83 11.58 9.36 6.07
CA PHE A 83 12.58 8.62 6.83
C PHE A 83 12.81 9.38 8.12
N ASP A 84 12.64 8.73 9.26
CA ASP A 84 13.04 9.30 10.54
C ASP A 84 14.53 9.01 10.82
N ALA A 85 15.08 9.69 11.83
CA ALA A 85 16.48 9.53 12.22
C ALA A 85 16.77 8.14 12.84
N ASP A 86 15.73 7.44 13.28
CA ASP A 86 15.80 6.14 13.95
C ASP A 86 15.64 4.96 12.97
N GLY A 87 15.55 5.24 11.66
CA GLY A 87 15.44 4.26 10.58
C GLY A 87 14.00 3.79 10.29
N GLY A 88 13.02 4.33 11.00
CA GLY A 88 11.61 4.16 10.68
C GLY A 88 11.24 4.87 9.39
N GLN A 89 10.31 4.24 8.67
CA GLN A 89 9.88 4.66 7.36
C GLN A 89 8.37 4.78 7.34
N ARG A 90 7.86 5.87 6.77
CA ARG A 90 6.43 6.14 6.73
C ARG A 90 6.02 6.62 5.37
N ALA A 91 5.03 5.98 4.77
CA ALA A 91 4.36 6.50 3.59
C ALA A 91 3.15 7.34 4.03
N ALA A 92 2.97 8.52 3.44
CA ALA A 92 1.77 9.33 3.65
C ALA A 92 1.27 9.95 2.36
N SER A 93 -0.04 10.17 2.25
CA SER A 93 -0.62 10.93 1.15
C SER A 93 -0.14 12.39 1.20
N GLU A 94 -0.16 13.08 0.07
CA GLU A 94 0.26 14.49 0.02
C GLU A 94 -0.56 15.38 0.97
N CYS A 95 -1.84 15.05 1.19
CA CYS A 95 -2.69 15.78 2.14
C CYS A 95 -2.53 15.31 3.60
N GLY A 96 -1.66 14.33 3.88
CA GLY A 96 -1.37 13.82 5.23
C GLY A 96 -2.48 13.01 5.90
N ARG A 97 -3.65 12.84 5.26
CA ARG A 97 -4.82 12.16 5.84
C ARG A 97 -4.72 10.63 5.83
N LEU A 98 -3.88 10.08 4.95
CA LEU A 98 -3.48 8.68 4.98
C LEU A 98 -2.02 8.61 5.33
N SER A 99 -1.68 7.76 6.29
CA SER A 99 -0.31 7.50 6.67
C SER A 99 -0.21 6.11 7.27
N TRP A 100 0.87 5.40 6.96
CA TRP A 100 1.19 4.13 7.61
C TRP A 100 2.70 3.98 7.73
N GLN A 101 3.11 3.30 8.80
CA GLN A 101 4.51 2.89 8.99
C GLN A 101 4.79 1.72 8.05
N LEU A 102 5.93 1.78 7.38
CA LEU A 102 6.46 0.68 6.61
C LEU A 102 7.27 -0.21 7.55
N PRO A 103 7.16 -1.53 7.41
CA PRO A 103 8.02 -2.43 8.16
C PRO A 103 9.49 -2.11 7.84
N ILE A 104 10.30 -1.96 8.88
CA ILE A 104 11.75 -1.90 8.73
C ILE A 104 12.16 -3.25 8.16
N ALA A 105 12.67 -3.27 6.93
CA ALA A 105 13.25 -4.47 6.36
C ALA A 105 14.37 -4.89 7.31
N ARG A 106 14.20 -6.02 8.01
CA ARG A 106 15.33 -6.65 8.68
C ARG A 106 16.29 -7.05 7.56
N PRO A 107 17.59 -6.75 7.67
CA PRO A 107 18.57 -7.39 6.80
C PRO A 107 18.27 -8.89 6.84
N LEU A 108 18.06 -9.49 5.67
CA LEU A 108 18.07 -10.94 5.55
C LEU A 108 19.44 -11.34 6.10
N ASP A 109 19.49 -12.12 7.17
CA ASP A 109 20.75 -12.72 7.61
C ASP A 109 21.27 -13.57 6.45
N GLU A 110 22.17 -13.01 5.65
CA GLU A 110 23.10 -13.74 4.78
C GLU A 110 24.07 -14.49 5.71
N GLY A 111 23.54 -15.51 6.38
CA GLY A 111 24.19 -16.22 7.46
C GLY A 111 23.63 -17.62 7.65
N ALA A 112 23.25 -18.29 6.56
CA ALA A 112 23.01 -19.73 6.52
C ALA A 112 23.68 -20.34 5.29
N THR A 113 24.99 -20.11 5.16
CA THR A 113 25.87 -21.08 4.52
C THR A 113 26.62 -21.83 5.62
N SER A 114 26.09 -22.97 6.05
CA SER A 114 26.75 -24.28 5.94
C SER A 114 25.93 -25.37 6.62
#